data_AF-A0A543NEW4-F1
#
_entry.id   AF-A0A543NEW4-F1
#
_cell.length_a   1.000
_cell.length_b   1.000
_cell.length_c   1.000
_cell.angle_alpha   90.00
_cell.angle_beta   90.00
_cell.angle_gamma   90.00
#
_symmetry.space_group_name_H-M   'P 1'
#
loop_
_entity.id
_entity.type
_entity.pdbx_description
1 polymer ?
#
loop_
_entity_poly.entity_id
_entity_poly.type
_entity_poly.pdbx_seq_one_letter_code
_entity_poly.pdbx_strand_id
1 'polypeptide(L)'
;MSNTPANPPDDGRHLCVVRGDPTPEEVAALVAVLTARARRAHGTGAGTGQARRGQWRNPERLLRRPPTPGPGAWRASFHPG
;
A
#
# COMPACT_ATOMS: atom_id res chain seq x y z
N MET A 1 -27.16 23.72 -3.17
CA MET A 1 -26.64 22.41 -3.61
C MET A 1 -25.27 22.21 -3.00
N SER A 2 -25.23 21.78 -1.74
CA SER A 2 -23.99 21.68 -0.96
C SER A 2 -23.50 20.24 -0.99
N ASN A 3 -22.40 19.97 -1.67
CA ASN A 3 -21.75 18.66 -1.64
C ASN A 3 -20.68 18.67 -0.55
N THR A 4 -21.10 18.48 0.70
CA THR A 4 -20.18 18.17 1.81
C THR A 4 -19.74 16.72 1.61
N PRO A 5 -18.47 16.41 1.32
CA PRO A 5 -18.03 15.03 1.36
C PRO A 5 -18.12 14.58 2.82
N ALA A 6 -19.12 13.75 3.13
CA ALA A 6 -19.20 13.04 4.38
C ALA A 6 -17.90 12.24 4.53
N ASN A 7 -17.11 12.57 5.54
CA ASN A 7 -15.90 11.83 5.85
C ASN A 7 -16.33 10.38 6.20
N PRO A 8 -15.91 9.35 5.45
CA PRO A 8 -16.28 7.97 5.77
C PRO A 8 -15.71 7.58 7.14
N PRO A 9 -16.34 6.63 7.86
CA PRO A 9 -15.78 6.09 9.10
C PRO A 9 -14.35 5.61 8.82
N ASP A 10 -13.41 5.95 9.70
CA ASP A 10 -12.00 5.58 9.58
C ASP A 10 -11.86 4.05 9.60
N ASP A 11 -11.85 3.47 8.41
CA ASP A 11 -11.78 2.03 8.16
C ASP A 11 -10.33 1.56 7.95
N GLY A 12 -9.37 2.34 8.46
CA GLY A 12 -7.94 2.08 8.31
C GLY A 12 -7.40 2.48 6.94
N ARG A 13 -8.18 3.18 6.11
CA ARG A 13 -7.69 3.74 4.84
C ARG A 13 -6.89 5.00 5.11
N HIS A 14 -5.59 4.94 4.81
CA HIS A 14 -4.70 6.08 4.96
C HIS A 14 -4.86 7.17 3.89
N LEU A 15 -5.59 6.90 2.79
CA LEU A 15 -5.80 7.81 1.66
C LEU A 15 -7.16 7.52 1.00
N CYS A 16 -7.84 8.56 0.52
CA CYS A 16 -9.04 8.43 -0.32
C CYS A 16 -8.85 9.14 -1.66
N VAL A 17 -9.48 8.61 -2.71
CA VAL A 17 -9.52 9.23 -4.03
C VAL A 17 -10.78 10.07 -4.12
N VAL A 18 -10.61 11.39 -4.26
CA VAL A 18 -11.73 12.33 -4.36
C VAL A 18 -12.20 12.49 -5.82
N ARG A 19 -11.26 12.41 -6.79
CA ARG A 19 -11.52 12.54 -8.24
C ARG A 19 -10.62 11.58 -9.03
N GLY A 20 -11.15 11.02 -10.13
CA GLY A 20 -10.51 9.93 -10.88
C GLY A 20 -9.64 10.32 -12.09
N ASP A 21 -9.26 11.58 -12.25
CA ASP A 21 -8.48 12.06 -13.40
C ASP A 21 -7.45 13.11 -12.96
N PRO A 22 -6.38 12.70 -12.24
CA PRO A 22 -5.32 13.62 -11.83
C PRO A 22 -4.40 13.96 -13.00
N THR A 23 -3.87 15.18 -13.02
CA THR A 23 -2.86 15.55 -14.01
C THR A 23 -1.53 14.80 -13.74
N PRO A 24 -0.64 14.66 -14.75
CA PRO A 24 0.68 14.07 -14.54
C PRO A 24 1.48 14.74 -13.43
N GLU A 25 1.35 16.06 -13.28
CA GLU A 25 2.03 16.85 -12.25
C GLU A 25 1.49 16.52 -10.85
N GLU A 26 0.18 16.32 -10.71
CA GLU A 26 -0.43 15.91 -9.44
C GLU A 26 0.03 14.51 -9.02
N VAL A 27 0.10 13.57 -9.97
CA VAL A 27 0.69 12.25 -9.73
C VAL A 27 2.15 12.37 -9.29
N ALA A 28 2.94 13.20 -9.97
CA ALA A 28 4.35 13.42 -9.63
C ALA A 28 4.50 14.01 -8.21
N ALA A 29 3.68 15.01 -7.86
CA ALA A 29 3.67 15.63 -6.54
C ALA A 29 3.33 14.61 -5.44
N LEU A 30 2.32 13.76 -5.66
CA LEU A 30 1.95 12.70 -4.72
C LEU A 30 3.10 11.72 -4.49
N VAL A 31 3.74 11.25 -5.56
CA VAL A 31 4.88 10.32 -5.49
C VAL A 31 6.05 10.96 -4.74
N ALA A 32 6.35 12.24 -5.00
CA ALA A 32 7.42 12.97 -4.32
C ALA A 32 7.18 13.03 -2.80
N VAL A 33 5.96 13.37 -2.37
CA VAL A 33 5.58 13.43 -0.94
C VAL A 33 5.69 12.05 -0.29
N LEU A 34 5.11 11.01 -0.89
CA LEU A 34 5.15 9.66 -0.34
C LEU A 34 6.58 9.13 -0.21
N THR A 35 7.42 9.38 -1.22
CA THR A 35 8.84 8.99 -1.20
C THR A 35 9.60 9.71 -0.10
N ALA A 36 9.37 11.01 0.08
CA ALA A 36 10.00 11.79 1.14
C ALA A 36 9.56 11.32 2.54
N ARG A 37 8.31 10.88 2.71
CA ARG A 37 7.83 10.27 3.98
C ARG A 37 8.46 8.90 4.21
N ALA A 38 8.52 8.04 3.19
CA ALA A 38 9.14 6.72 3.28
C ALA A 38 10.63 6.83 3.67
N ARG A 39 11.38 7.72 3.03
CA ARG A 39 12.80 7.98 3.37
C ARG A 39 12.99 8.39 4.83
N ARG A 40 12.12 9.24 5.36
CA ARG A 40 12.13 9.62 6.79
C ARG A 40 11.81 8.43 7.70
N ALA A 41 10.80 7.63 7.35
CA ALA A 41 10.42 6.45 8.14
C ALA A 41 11.56 5.40 8.18
N HIS A 42 12.24 5.17 7.06
CA HIS A 42 13.35 4.22 6.98
C HIS A 42 14.59 4.62 7.79
N GLY A 43 14.72 5.88 8.20
CA GLY A 43 15.84 6.35 9.03
C GLY A 43 15.82 5.87 10.49
N THR A 44 14.76 5.18 10.96
CA THR A 44 14.54 4.90 12.40
C THR A 44 14.54 3.42 12.81
N GLY A 45 14.90 2.50 11.93
CA GLY A 45 15.09 1.11 12.34
C GLY A 45 14.74 0.12 11.25
N ALA A 46 15.76 -0.36 10.55
CA ALA A 46 15.70 -1.63 9.84
C ALA A 46 15.65 -2.77 10.87
N GLY A 47 14.54 -2.89 11.58
CA GLY A 47 14.24 -4.03 12.43
C GLY A 47 13.95 -5.23 11.55
N THR A 48 14.97 -6.05 11.35
CA THR A 48 14.99 -7.46 10.95
C THR A 48 13.61 -8.13 10.88
N GLY A 49 12.91 -7.95 9.77
CA GLY A 49 11.77 -8.81 9.43
C GLY A 49 12.34 -10.18 9.05
N GLN A 50 12.20 -11.15 9.95
CA GLN A 50 12.48 -12.58 9.78
C GLN A 50 12.40 -12.97 8.29
N ALA A 51 13.47 -13.56 7.73
CA ALA A 51 13.47 -14.02 6.34
C ALA A 51 12.23 -14.87 6.08
N ARG A 52 11.22 -14.26 5.44
CA ARG A 52 9.91 -14.89 5.26
C ARG A 52 10.15 -16.04 4.29
N ARG A 53 9.77 -17.25 4.70
CA ARG A 53 9.89 -18.45 3.84
C ARG A 53 9.39 -18.09 2.45
N GLY A 54 10.15 -18.47 1.41
CA GLY A 54 9.87 -18.08 0.04
C GLY A 54 8.38 -18.26 -0.30
N GLN A 55 7.75 -17.17 -0.74
CA GLN A 55 6.31 -17.12 -1.02
C GLN A 55 5.84 -18.10 -2.10
N TRP A 56 6.79 -18.72 -2.80
CA TRP A 56 6.60 -19.75 -3.82
C TRP A 56 5.76 -20.94 -3.33
N ARG A 57 5.97 -21.38 -2.09
CA ARG A 57 5.34 -22.58 -1.53
C ARG A 57 4.21 -22.28 -0.54
N ASN A 58 3.57 -21.11 -0.63
CA ASN A 58 2.48 -20.74 0.28
C ASN A 58 1.19 -21.54 -0.04
N PRO A 59 0.72 -22.44 0.86
CA PRO A 59 -0.51 -23.21 0.64
C PRO A 59 -1.75 -22.33 0.45
N GLU A 60 -1.77 -21.10 0.99
CA GLU A 60 -2.88 -20.17 0.81
C GLU A 60 -3.14 -19.79 -0.65
N ARG A 61 -2.13 -19.92 -1.53
CA ARG A 61 -2.30 -19.74 -2.98
C ARG A 61 -3.09 -20.87 -3.63
N LEU A 62 -2.99 -22.10 -3.12
CA LEU A 62 -3.83 -23.22 -3.57
C LEU A 62 -5.31 -22.98 -3.22
N LEU A 63 -5.55 -22.23 -2.13
CA LEU A 63 -6.88 -21.86 -1.66
C LEU A 63 -7.40 -20.54 -2.27
N ARG A 64 -6.64 -19.90 -3.17
CA ARG A 64 -6.96 -18.62 -3.83
C ARG A 64 -7.47 -17.54 -2.87
N ARG A 65 -6.88 -17.46 -1.67
CA ARG A 65 -7.27 -16.46 -0.68
C ARG A 65 -6.75 -15.07 -1.08
N PRO A 66 -7.54 -13.99 -0.88
CA PRO A 66 -7.05 -12.63 -1.09
C PRO A 66 -5.81 -12.37 -0.22
N PRO A 67 -4.79 -11.64 -0.73
CA PRO A 67 -3.62 -11.32 0.06
C PRO A 67 -4.00 -10.47 1.27
N THR A 68 -3.59 -10.89 2.47
CA THR A 68 -3.80 -10.10 3.69
C THR A 68 -2.90 -8.86 3.66
N PRO A 69 -3.44 -7.66 3.95
CA PRO A 69 -2.64 -6.45 4.08
C PRO A 69 -1.57 -6.62 5.17
N GLY A 70 -0.32 -6.29 4.85
CA GLY A 70 0.78 -6.39 5.80
C GLY A 70 2.15 -6.22 5.16
N PRO A 71 3.22 -6.20 5.98
CA PRO A 71 4.59 -6.07 5.49
C PRO A 71 4.93 -7.12 4.42
N GLY A 72 5.40 -6.66 3.25
CA GLY A 72 5.75 -7.53 2.12
C GLY A 72 4.57 -8.06 1.31
N ALA A 73 3.32 -7.74 1.66
CA ALA A 73 2.14 -8.19 0.91
C ALA A 73 2.15 -7.74 -0.56
N TRP A 74 2.50 -6.48 -0.82
CA TRP A 74 2.62 -5.94 -2.18
C TRP A 74 3.64 -6.68 -3.05
N ARG A 75 4.83 -7.01 -2.51
CA ARG A 75 5.85 -7.79 -3.24
C ARG A 75 5.36 -9.21 -3.56
N ALA A 76 4.52 -9.79 -2.71
CA ALA A 76 3.96 -11.13 -2.92
C ALA A 76 2.83 -11.16 -3.97
N SER A 77 2.22 -10.02 -4.29
CA SER A 77 1.16 -9.90 -5.30
C SER A 77 1.68 -9.97 -6.74
N PHE A 78 2.90 -9.47 -6.99
CA PHE A 78 3.44 -9.31 -8.34
C PHE A 78 4.42 -10.40 -8.77
N HIS A 79 4.73 -11.36 -7.89
CA HIS A 79 5.64 -12.44 -8.25
C HIS A 79 4.94 -13.40 -9.22
N PRO A 80 5.46 -13.58 -10.46
CA PRO A 80 4.97 -14.60 -11.36
C PRO A 80 5.28 -15.97 -10.74
N GLY A 81 4.31 -16.87 -10.85
CA GLY A 81 4.51 -18.31 -10.84
C GLY A 81 4.04 -18.83 -12.18
#